data_AF-A0A2E8IE53-F1
#
_entry.id   AF-A0A2E8IE53-F1
#
_cell.length_a   1.000
_cell.length_b   1.000
_cell.length_c   1.000
_cell.angle_alpha   90.00
_cell.angle_beta   90.00
_cell.angle_gamma   90.00
#
_symmetry.space_group_name_H-M   'P 1'
#
loop_
_entity.id
_entity.type
_entity.pdbx_description
1 polymer ?
#
loop_
_entity_poly.entity_id
_entity_poly.type
_entity_poly.pdbx_seq_one_letter_code
_entity_poly.pdbx_strand_id
1 'polypeptide(L)'
;FTIPFSPPLIGMLSANYILGNWSLFKDVNLNADLRVATAQTDIVPPEEITTGYQMLNLAVMSKLNLFNSQKPALLRVKLNNVFDTAYYDHTSFYRLIDVPEAGRNLSVSLTLPF
;
A
#
# COMPACT_ATOMS: atom_id res chain seq x y z
N PHE A 1 20.95 2.09 25.90
CA PHE A 1 21.00 2.55 24.50
C PHE A 1 20.09 1.65 23.69
N THR A 2 19.13 2.25 22.99
CA THR A 2 18.32 1.53 22.00
C THR A 2 19.15 1.28 20.74
N ILE A 3 18.68 0.40 19.86
CA ILE A 3 19.35 0.13 18.57
C ILE A 3 18.92 1.22 17.59
N PRO A 4 19.82 1.78 16.77
CA PRO A 4 19.44 2.75 15.75
C PRO A 4 18.42 2.16 14.77
N PHE A 5 17.51 3.00 14.27
CA PHE A 5 16.39 2.63 13.38
C PHE A 5 15.50 1.53 13.95
N SER A 6 15.26 1.54 15.26
CA SER A 6 14.33 0.59 15.90
C SER A 6 12.91 0.84 15.38
N PRO A 7 12.24 -0.18 14.81
CA PRO A 7 10.89 0.00 14.27
C PRO A 7 9.88 0.32 15.38
N PRO A 8 8.91 1.22 15.14
CA PRO A 8 7.77 1.37 16.04
C PRO A 8 6.91 0.11 16.03
N LEU A 9 5.93 0.05 16.93
CA LEU A 9 4.86 -0.93 16.82
C LEU A 9 4.04 -0.62 15.56
N ILE A 10 3.92 -1.61 14.67
CA ILE A 10 3.14 -1.50 13.43
C ILE A 10 2.04 -2.55 13.44
N GLY A 11 0.80 -2.10 13.31
CA GLY A 11 -0.38 -2.92 13.05
C GLY A 11 -0.76 -2.90 11.57
N MET A 12 -1.21 -4.04 11.05
CA MET A 12 -1.73 -4.17 9.70
C MET A 12 -3.07 -4.89 9.71
N LEU A 13 -4.06 -4.32 9.03
CA LEU A 13 -5.39 -4.89 8.84
C LEU A 13 -5.67 -4.94 7.34
N SER A 14 -6.00 -6.13 6.84
CA SER A 14 -6.28 -6.36 5.43
C SER A 14 -7.67 -6.95 5.25
N ALA A 15 -8.44 -6.40 4.32
CA ALA A 15 -9.74 -6.89 3.93
C ALA A 15 -9.72 -7.23 2.43
N ASN A 16 -10.18 -8.43 2.09
CA ASN A 16 -10.32 -8.89 0.72
C ASN A 16 -11.77 -9.27 0.46
N TYR A 17 -12.31 -8.84 -0.68
CA TYR A 17 -13.64 -9.22 -1.11
C TYR A 17 -13.67 -9.58 -2.59
N ILE A 18 -14.21 -10.76 -2.90
CA ILE A 18 -14.40 -11.24 -4.27
C ILE A 18 -15.86 -11.00 -4.64
N LEU A 19 -16.06 -10.11 -5.60
CA LEU A 19 -17.35 -9.86 -6.23
C LEU A 19 -17.64 -10.95 -7.27
N GLY A 20 -18.93 -11.11 -7.54
CA GLY A 20 -19.41 -11.96 -8.64
C GLY A 20 -18.98 -11.44 -10.01
N ASN A 21 -19.26 -12.27 -11.02
CA ASN A 21 -18.95 -11.96 -12.41
C ASN A 21 -19.87 -10.86 -12.96
N TRP A 22 -19.28 -9.85 -13.60
CA TRP A 22 -20.02 -8.79 -14.28
C TRP A 22 -19.57 -8.63 -15.74
N SER A 23 -20.39 -9.11 -16.68
CA SER A 23 -20.15 -8.96 -18.13
C SER A 23 -18.69 -9.28 -18.52
N LEU A 24 -17.90 -8.26 -18.88
CA LEU A 24 -16.49 -8.32 -19.27
C LEU A 24 -15.52 -8.57 -18.10
N PHE A 25 -15.90 -8.21 -16.88
CA PHE A 25 -15.12 -8.35 -15.66
C PHE A 25 -15.48 -9.66 -14.95
N LYS A 26 -14.49 -10.54 -14.77
CA LYS A 26 -14.61 -11.80 -14.05
C LYS A 26 -13.72 -11.78 -12.82
N ASP A 27 -14.17 -12.44 -11.76
CA ASP A 27 -13.45 -12.56 -10.49
C ASP A 27 -12.92 -11.20 -9.98
N VAL A 28 -13.81 -10.20 -9.90
CA VAL A 28 -13.41 -8.87 -9.44
C VAL A 28 -13.05 -8.95 -7.96
N ASN A 29 -11.80 -8.67 -7.63
CA ASN A 29 -11.25 -8.75 -6.29
C ASN A 29 -10.91 -7.35 -5.78
N LEU A 30 -11.57 -6.94 -4.70
CA LEU A 30 -11.32 -5.70 -3.98
C LEU A 30 -10.43 -5.98 -2.76
N ASN A 31 -9.42 -5.15 -2.55
CA ASN A 31 -8.51 -5.20 -1.41
C ASN A 31 -8.47 -3.84 -0.74
N ALA A 32 -8.47 -3.85 0.58
CA ALA A 32 -8.17 -2.69 1.41
C ALA A 32 -7.14 -3.09 2.47
N ASP A 33 -6.05 -2.34 2.54
CA ASP A 33 -4.97 -2.55 3.51
C ASP A 33 -4.79 -1.29 4.35
N LEU A 34 -5.04 -1.38 5.65
CA LEU A 34 -4.78 -0.34 6.63
C LEU A 34 -3.52 -0.68 7.42
N ARG A 35 -2.50 0.17 7.32
CA ARG A 35 -1.32 0.13 8.17
C ARG A 35 -1.42 1.24 9.22
N VAL A 36 -1.11 0.92 10.47
CA VAL A 36 -1.04 1.88 11.57
C VAL A 36 0.31 1.72 12.25
N ALA A 37 1.11 2.78 12.30
CA ALA A 37 2.37 2.82 13.03
C ALA A 37 2.22 3.75 14.24
N THR A 38 2.69 3.31 15.40
CA THR A 38 2.75 4.18 16.59
C THR A 38 3.88 5.21 16.45
N ALA A 39 3.86 6.23 17.30
CA ALA A 39 5.03 7.11 17.41
C ALA A 39 6.26 6.29 17.88
N GLN A 40 7.44 6.68 17.40
CA GLN A 40 8.72 6.16 17.84
C GLN A 40 9.49 7.25 18.57
N THR A 41 9.78 7.02 19.85
CA THR A 41 10.48 7.95 20.74
C THR A 41 11.83 7.43 21.21
N ASP A 42 12.10 6.13 21.03
CA ASP A 42 13.38 5.52 21.39
C ASP A 42 14.39 5.75 20.26
N ILE A 43 15.09 6.89 20.34
CA ILE A 43 16.04 7.36 19.32
C ILE A 43 17.50 7.30 19.78
N VAL A 44 18.41 7.12 18.84
CA VAL A 44 19.85 7.31 19.05
C VAL A 44 20.33 8.50 18.24
N PRO A 45 21.04 9.49 18.81
CA PRO A 45 21.59 10.60 18.03
C PRO A 45 22.39 10.08 16.81
N PRO A 46 22.16 10.61 15.60
CA PRO A 46 21.44 11.84 15.24
C PRO A 46 19.97 11.66 14.82
N GLU A 47 19.31 10.56 15.20
CA GLU A 47 17.90 10.32 14.88
C GLU A 47 16.97 11.33 15.55
N GLU A 48 15.78 11.47 14.97
CA GLU A 48 14.73 12.37 15.43
C GLU A 48 13.46 11.56 15.77
N ILE A 49 12.68 12.06 16.74
CA ILE A 49 11.40 11.44 17.12
C ILE A 49 10.49 11.38 15.89
N THR A 50 9.85 10.24 15.66
CA THR A 50 8.93 10.06 14.52
C THR A 50 7.50 9.93 15.02
N THR A 51 6.60 10.75 14.48
CA THR A 51 5.17 10.67 14.80
C THR A 51 4.55 9.40 14.23
N GLY A 52 3.52 8.90 14.92
CA GLY A 52 2.73 7.79 14.40
C GLY A 52 1.92 8.20 13.17
N TYR A 53 1.58 7.24 12.33
CA TYR A 53 0.81 7.48 11.12
C TYR A 53 -0.14 6.32 10.80
N GLN A 54 -1.13 6.61 9.97
CA GLN A 54 -2.03 5.62 9.41
C GLN A 54 -2.06 5.77 7.89
N MET A 55 -2.03 4.63 7.19
CA MET A 55 -2.01 4.58 5.74
C MET A 55 -3.01 3.55 5.24
N LEU A 56 -3.99 4.00 4.46
CA LEU A 56 -4.93 3.15 3.75
C LEU A 56 -4.47 2.99 2.30
N ASN A 57 -4.41 1.74 1.84
CA ASN A 57 -4.20 1.38 0.44
C ASN A 57 -5.42 0.61 -0.07
N LEU A 58 -5.78 0.84 -1.33
CA LEU A 58 -6.85 0.13 -2.01
C LEU A 58 -6.34 -0.49 -3.29
N ALA A 59 -6.82 -1.69 -3.62
CA ALA A 59 -6.54 -2.30 -4.91
C ALA A 59 -7.75 -3.06 -5.44
N VAL A 60 -7.95 -2.95 -6.75
CA VAL A 60 -8.93 -3.71 -7.51
C VAL A 60 -8.21 -4.55 -8.53
N MET A 61 -8.59 -5.82 -8.65
CA MET A 61 -8.12 -6.71 -9.69
C MET A 61 -9.31 -7.37 -10.38
N SER A 62 -9.23 -7.57 -11.69
CA SER A 62 -10.24 -8.31 -12.43
C SER A 62 -9.59 -9.08 -13.57
N LYS A 63 -10.14 -10.26 -13.85
CA LYS A 63 -9.94 -10.92 -15.14
C LYS A 63 -10.84 -10.25 -16.18
N LEU A 64 -10.34 -10.05 -17.38
CA LEU A 64 -11.06 -9.48 -18.52
C LEU A 64 -11.11 -10.52 -19.64
N ASN A 65 -12.32 -10.93 -20.01
CA ASN A 65 -12.52 -11.79 -21.17
C ASN A 65 -12.55 -10.92 -22.44
N LEU A 66 -11.37 -10.62 -22.98
CA LEU A 66 -11.23 -9.84 -24.21
C LEU A 66 -11.25 -10.76 -25.45
N PHE A 67 -12.05 -10.39 -26.46
CA PHE A 67 -12.04 -10.97 -27.82
C PHE A 67 -12.23 -12.50 -27.90
N ASN A 68 -13.04 -13.10 -27.03
CA ASN A 68 -13.23 -14.56 -26.95
C ASN A 68 -11.90 -15.34 -26.77
N SER A 69 -10.87 -14.70 -26.23
CA SER A 69 -9.59 -15.34 -25.94
C SER A 69 -9.78 -16.45 -24.91
N GLN A 70 -9.15 -17.61 -25.13
CA GLN A 70 -9.15 -18.73 -24.18
C GLN A 70 -8.53 -18.35 -22.83
N LYS A 71 -7.67 -17.32 -22.80
CA LYS A 71 -6.97 -16.82 -21.61
C LYS A 71 -7.45 -15.40 -21.30
N PRO A 72 -7.99 -15.13 -20.10
CA PRO A 72 -8.41 -13.78 -19.71
C PRO A 72 -7.22 -12.87 -19.45
N ALA A 73 -7.31 -11.61 -19.87
CA ALA A 73 -6.36 -10.56 -19.48
C ALA A 73 -6.54 -10.20 -17.99
N LEU A 74 -5.49 -9.74 -17.32
CA LEU A 74 -5.56 -9.31 -15.93
C LEU A 74 -5.45 -7.79 -15.85
N LEU A 75 -6.52 -7.14 -15.39
CA LEU A 75 -6.52 -5.74 -15.04
C LEU A 75 -6.27 -5.59 -13.54
N ARG A 76 -5.37 -4.68 -13.16
CA ARG A 76 -5.17 -4.29 -11.77
C ARG A 76 -5.05 -2.78 -11.66
N VAL A 77 -5.75 -2.23 -10.68
CA VAL A 77 -5.69 -0.81 -10.30
C VAL A 77 -5.31 -0.78 -8.82
N LYS A 78 -4.29 0.00 -8.45
CA LYS A 78 -3.94 0.23 -7.04
C LYS A 78 -3.88 1.71 -6.75
N LEU A 79 -4.44 2.11 -5.63
CA LEU A 79 -4.32 3.44 -5.05
C LEU A 79 -3.66 3.30 -3.67
N ASN A 80 -2.38 3.65 -3.58
CA ASN A 80 -1.65 3.66 -2.32
C ASN A 80 -1.73 5.04 -1.68
N ASN A 81 -1.72 5.07 -0.35
CA ASN A 81 -1.85 6.28 0.46
C ASN A 81 -3.07 7.11 0.01
N VAL A 82 -4.27 6.52 0.15
CA VAL A 82 -5.55 7.06 -0.35
C VAL A 82 -5.79 8.50 0.12
N PHE A 83 -5.42 8.81 1.36
CA PHE A 83 -5.62 10.12 1.98
C PHE A 83 -4.47 11.10 1.75
N ASP A 84 -3.44 10.72 0.98
CA ASP A 84 -2.26 11.54 0.70
C ASP A 84 -1.57 12.04 1.98
N THR A 85 -1.55 11.18 3.01
CA THR A 85 -0.93 11.47 4.30
C THR A 85 0.57 11.65 4.10
N ALA A 86 1.12 12.81 4.44
CA ALA A 86 2.56 12.96 4.60
C ALA A 86 3.00 12.22 5.86
N TYR A 87 3.80 11.18 5.71
CA TYR A 87 4.26 10.35 6.82
C TYR A 87 5.76 10.10 6.74
N TYR A 88 6.34 9.76 7.88
CA TYR A 88 7.75 9.42 8.00
C TYR A 88 7.88 8.00 8.51
N ASP A 89 8.69 7.20 7.85
CA ASP A 89 9.09 5.90 8.37
C ASP A 89 10.35 6.08 9.22
N HIS A 90 10.26 5.75 10.51
CA HIS A 90 11.39 5.89 11.42
C HIS A 90 12.59 5.02 11.00
N THR A 91 12.36 3.92 10.29
CA THR A 91 13.41 3.01 9.83
C THR A 91 14.04 3.42 8.48
N SER A 92 13.49 4.44 7.84
CA SER A 92 13.95 4.95 6.55
C SER A 92 15.05 5.99 6.73
N PHE A 93 16.07 5.93 5.87
CA PHE A 93 17.10 6.99 5.80
C PHE A 93 16.51 8.37 5.47
N TYR A 94 15.33 8.41 4.84
CA TYR A 94 14.64 9.67 4.55
C TYR A 94 14.28 10.43 5.83
N ARG A 95 14.06 9.74 6.95
CA ARG A 95 13.80 10.38 8.23
C ARG A 95 14.94 11.28 8.70
N LEU A 96 16.20 10.87 8.49
CA LEU A 96 17.39 11.62 8.93
C LEU A 96 17.55 12.95 8.19
N ILE A 97 16.99 13.06 6.99
CA ILE A 97 17.02 14.27 6.16
C ILE A 97 15.64 14.94 6.07
N ASP A 98 14.72 14.53 6.95
CA ASP A 98 13.35 15.05 7.07
C ASP A 98 12.54 15.02 5.77
N VAL A 99 12.78 14.00 4.94
CA VAL A 99 12.02 13.75 3.71
C VAL A 99 10.87 12.79 4.03
N PRO A 100 9.61 13.13 3.70
CA PRO A 100 8.50 12.23 3.88
C PRO A 100 8.57 11.07 2.88
N GLU A 101 7.92 9.98 3.25
CA GLU A 101 7.73 8.83 2.36
C GLU A 101 6.81 9.17 1.17
N ALA A 102 6.67 8.21 0.25
CA ALA A 102 5.86 8.40 -0.94
C ALA A 102 4.41 8.82 -0.61
N GLY A 103 3.98 9.92 -1.22
CA GLY A 103 2.60 10.39 -1.17
C GLY A 103 1.63 9.46 -1.91
N ARG A 104 0.45 9.96 -2.24
CA ARG A 104 -0.56 9.20 -2.98
C ARG A 104 -0.05 8.74 -4.34
N ASN A 105 -0.22 7.45 -4.62
CA ASN A 105 0.23 6.83 -5.87
C ASN A 105 -0.87 5.97 -6.49
N LEU A 106 -1.24 6.28 -7.73
CA LEU A 106 -2.19 5.51 -8.55
C LEU A 106 -1.43 4.71 -9.61
N SER A 107 -1.63 3.40 -9.63
CA SER A 107 -1.04 2.51 -10.64
C SER A 107 -2.12 1.70 -11.34
N VAL A 108 -1.99 1.56 -12.65
CA VAL A 108 -2.85 0.73 -13.50
C VAL A 108 -1.97 -0.20 -14.31
N SER A 109 -2.28 -1.50 -14.30
CA SER A 109 -1.54 -2.50 -15.07
C SER A 109 -2.51 -3.44 -15.78
N LEU A 110 -2.23 -3.73 -17.05
CA LEU A 110 -2.91 -4.74 -17.85
C LEU A 110 -1.90 -5.82 -18.25
N THR A 111 -2.16 -7.06 -17.89
CA THR A 111 -1.33 -8.22 -18.27
C THR A 111 -2.09 -9.05 -19.30
N LEU A 112 -1.53 -9.17 -20.51
CA LEU A 112 -2.07 -9.98 -21.60
C LEU A 112 -1.32 -11.32 -21.64
N PRO A 113 -1.99 -12.45 -21.36
CA PRO A 113 -1.38 -13.76 -21.55
C PRO A 113 -1.34 -14.13 -23.04
N PHE A 114 -0.18 -14.57 -23.53
CA PHE A 114 0.00 -15.22 -24.84
C PHE A 114 -0.23 -16.73 -24.70
#